data_AF-A0A328SV01-F1
#
_entry.id   AF-A0A328SV01-F1
#
_cell.length_a   1.000
_cell.length_b   1.000
_cell.length_c   1.000
_cell.angle_alpha   90.00
_cell.angle_beta   90.00
_cell.angle_gamma   90.00
#
_symmetry.space_group_name_H-M   'P 1'
#
loop_
_entity.id
_entity.type
_entity.pdbx_description
1 polymer ?
#
loop_
_entity_poly.entity_id
_entity_poly.type
_entity_poly.pdbx_seq_one_letter_code
_entity_poly.pdbx_strand_id
1 'polypeptide(L)'
;MNVPWVEKYRPQTLDDVVGQEQIVGRLKRYVEENSMPNIMFTGSAGVGKTTCALALAKALLGEYWQQNFLELNASDARGIDTVRNEIKSFCKLKAVGAPFRIIFLDE
;
A
#
# COMPACT_ATOMS: atom_id res chain seq x y z
N MET A 1 -2.84 26.67 -2.27
CA MET A 1 -3.22 26.28 -0.90
C MET A 1 -2.00 25.68 -0.22
N ASN A 2 -1.82 25.94 1.09
CA ASN A 2 -0.65 25.47 1.82
C ASN A 2 -0.93 24.03 2.30
N VAL A 3 -0.20 23.04 1.77
CA VAL A 3 -0.35 21.62 2.13
C VAL A 3 0.28 21.39 3.51
N PRO A 4 -0.35 20.63 4.43
CA PRO A 4 0.25 20.27 5.71
C PRO A 4 1.63 19.63 5.52
N TRP A 5 2.59 19.94 6.40
CA TRP A 5 3.96 19.43 6.26
C TRP A 5 4.04 17.91 6.32
N VAL A 6 3.15 17.29 7.09
CA VAL A 6 3.05 15.82 7.18
C VAL A 6 2.75 15.17 5.84
N GLU A 7 1.98 15.84 4.97
CA GLU A 7 1.71 15.35 3.60
C GLU A 7 2.78 15.81 2.62
N LYS A 8 3.23 17.07 2.75
CA LYS A 8 4.26 17.65 1.88
C LYS A 8 5.57 16.85 1.92
N TYR A 9 5.95 16.37 3.10
CA TYR A 9 7.17 15.61 3.34
C TYR A 9 6.90 14.12 3.60
N ARG A 10 5.70 13.63 3.29
CA ARG A 10 5.40 12.20 3.39
C ARG A 10 6.37 11.44 2.46
N PRO A 11 7.13 10.46 2.97
CA PRO A 11 8.02 9.63 2.16
C PRO A 11 7.30 9.07 0.93
N GLN A 12 7.94 9.17 -0.24
CA GLN A 12 7.35 8.73 -1.52
C GLN A 12 7.89 7.38 -1.96
N THR A 13 9.12 7.06 -1.55
CA THR A 13 9.81 5.80 -1.82
C THR A 13 10.20 5.11 -0.51
N LEU A 14 10.58 3.83 -0.59
CA LEU A 14 11.07 3.08 0.56
C LEU A 14 12.41 3.65 1.10
N ASP A 15 13.20 4.32 0.25
CA ASP A 15 14.45 4.97 0.64
C ASP A 15 14.25 6.23 1.49
N ASP A 16 13.09 6.89 1.34
CA ASP A 16 12.74 8.09 2.10
C ASP A 16 12.28 7.78 3.53
N VAL A 17 12.06 6.51 3.87
CA VAL A 17 11.56 6.09 5.19
C VAL A 17 12.71 5.99 6.18
N VAL A 18 12.64 6.78 7.25
CA VAL A 18 13.67 6.84 8.31
C VAL A 18 13.24 6.03 9.53
N GLY A 19 14.19 5.34 10.17
CA GLY A 19 14.01 4.67 11.46
C GLY A 19 13.46 3.23 11.42
N GLN A 20 13.14 2.70 10.24
CA GLN A 20 12.56 1.36 10.04
C GLN A 20 13.46 0.44 9.19
N GLU A 21 14.78 0.51 9.37
CA GLU A 21 15.77 -0.11 8.47
C GLU A 21 15.52 -1.60 8.18
N GLN A 22 15.24 -2.41 9.21
CA GLN A 22 14.98 -3.84 9.03
C GLN A 22 13.70 -4.11 8.23
N ILE A 23 12.63 -3.35 8.50
CA ILE A 23 11.36 -3.48 7.79
C ILE A 23 11.54 -3.05 6.34
N VAL A 24 12.12 -1.87 6.12
CA VAL A 24 12.41 -1.32 4.78
C VAL A 24 13.28 -2.28 3.97
N GLY A 25 14.32 -2.86 4.56
CA GLY A 25 15.17 -3.86 3.91
C GLY A 25 14.38 -5.09 3.45
N ARG A 26 13.43 -5.56 4.26
CA ARG A 26 12.54 -6.67 3.87
C ARG A 26 11.55 -6.29 2.78
N LEU A 27 10.98 -5.07 2.84
CA LEU A 27 10.08 -4.57 1.81
C LEU A 27 10.78 -4.44 0.45
N LYS A 28 12.04 -3.98 0.43
CA LYS A 28 12.85 -3.91 -0.78
C LYS A 28 13.07 -5.28 -1.42
N ARG A 29 13.29 -6.34 -0.63
CA ARG A 29 13.38 -7.70 -1.18
C ARG A 29 12.10 -8.14 -1.90
N TYR A 30 10.93 -7.80 -1.37
CA TYR A 30 9.67 -8.09 -2.08
C TYR A 30 9.55 -7.36 -3.42
N VAL A 31 10.07 -6.13 -3.49
CA VAL A 31 10.16 -5.37 -4.75
C VAL A 31 11.11 -6.08 -5.73
N GLU A 32 12.31 -6.47 -5.29
CA GLU A 32 13.30 -7.17 -6.12
C GLU A 32 12.76 -8.50 -6.67
N GLU A 33 12.03 -9.24 -5.83
CA GLU A 33 11.45 -10.54 -6.19
C GLU A 33 10.15 -10.41 -7.02
N ASN A 34 9.60 -9.19 -7.19
CA ASN A 34 8.27 -8.95 -7.75
C ASN A 34 7.19 -9.87 -7.14
N SER A 35 7.30 -10.12 -5.83
CA SER A 35 6.48 -11.08 -5.10
C SER A 35 6.36 -10.65 -3.65
N MET A 36 5.14 -10.74 -3.11
CA MET A 36 4.86 -10.30 -1.75
C MET A 36 3.77 -11.18 -1.14
N PRO A 37 3.93 -11.65 0.11
CA PRO A 37 2.83 -12.28 0.83
C PRO A 37 1.77 -11.24 1.24
N ASN A 38 0.66 -11.69 1.83
CA ASN A 38 -0.21 -10.77 2.55
C ASN A 38 0.54 -10.22 3.77
N ILE A 39 0.54 -8.89 3.95
CA ILE A 39 1.27 -8.19 5.01
C ILE A 39 0.29 -7.56 5.98
N MET A 40 0.60 -7.64 7.28
CA MET A 40 -0.05 -6.86 8.33
C MET A 40 0.99 -5.89 8.93
N PHE A 41 0.77 -4.60 8.76
CA PHE A 41 1.58 -3.57 9.42
C PHE A 41 1.03 -3.30 10.82
N THR A 42 1.87 -3.43 11.85
CA THR A 42 1.49 -3.18 13.25
C THR A 42 2.45 -2.19 13.91
N GLY A 43 1.96 -1.46 14.91
CA GLY A 43 2.74 -0.47 15.65
C GLY A 43 1.96 0.81 15.96
N SER A 44 2.55 1.69 16.77
CA SER A 44 1.95 2.95 17.22
C SER A 44 1.54 3.89 16.07
N ALA A 45 0.68 4.85 16.34
CA ALA A 45 0.34 5.90 15.38
C ALA A 45 1.60 6.71 14.98
N GLY A 46 1.68 7.12 13.71
CA GLY A 46 2.78 7.98 13.23
C GLY A 46 4.12 7.30 12.91
N VAL A 47 4.25 5.97 13.05
CA VAL A 47 5.54 5.27 12.80
C VAL A 47 5.80 4.90 11.33
N GLY A 48 4.96 5.35 10.40
CA GLY A 48 5.14 5.16 8.96
C GLY A 48 4.48 3.92 8.34
N LYS A 49 3.50 3.29 9.01
CA LYS A 49 2.78 2.10 8.51
C LYS A 49 2.12 2.32 7.14
N THR A 50 1.18 3.26 7.06
CA THR A 50 0.48 3.64 5.82
C THR A 50 1.46 4.10 4.75
N THR A 51 2.46 4.91 5.14
CA THR A 51 3.51 5.38 4.24
C THR A 51 4.32 4.24 3.63
N CYS A 52 4.73 3.24 4.43
CA CYS A 52 5.47 2.08 3.93
C CYS A 52 4.62 1.24 2.96
N ALA A 53 3.34 1.04 3.27
CA ALA A 53 2.43 0.30 2.41
C ALA A 53 2.27 0.98 1.04
N LEU A 54 2.08 2.30 1.02
CA LEU A 54 1.96 3.08 -0.21
C LEU A 54 3.27 3.11 -1.02
N ALA A 55 4.41 3.31 -0.36
CA ALA A 55 5.72 3.30 -1.01
C ALA A 55 6.04 1.93 -1.64
N LEU A 56 5.73 0.84 -0.92
CA LEU A 56 5.87 -0.52 -1.42
C LEU A 56 4.96 -0.79 -2.63
N ALA A 57 3.70 -0.37 -2.57
CA ALA A 57 2.76 -0.53 -3.68
C ALA A 57 3.22 0.21 -4.94
N LYS A 58 3.68 1.46 -4.80
CA LYS A 58 4.25 2.23 -5.92
C LYS A 58 5.48 1.55 -6.50
N ALA A 59 6.35 1.00 -5.67
CA ALA A 59 7.56 0.31 -6.11
C ALA A 59 7.25 -1.00 -6.87
N LEU A 60 6.27 -1.79 -6.42
CA LEU A 60 5.87 -3.04 -7.05
C LEU A 60 5.04 -2.87 -8.33
N LEU A 61 4.16 -1.87 -8.34
CA LEU A 61 3.16 -1.69 -9.42
C LEU A 61 3.59 -0.66 -10.46
N GLY A 62 4.64 0.12 -10.19
CA GLY A 62 5.23 1.07 -11.13
C GLY A 62 4.26 2.15 -11.60
N GLU A 63 4.31 2.49 -12.89
CA GLU A 63 3.46 3.51 -13.51
C GLU A 63 1.95 3.17 -13.46
N TYR A 64 1.61 1.89 -13.34
CA TYR A 64 0.24 1.41 -13.30
C TYR A 64 -0.32 1.25 -11.87
N TRP A 65 0.35 1.79 -10.85
CA TRP A 65 -0.04 1.58 -9.46
C TRP A 65 -1.48 2.01 -9.16
N GLN A 66 -1.94 3.16 -9.68
CA GLN A 66 -3.32 3.61 -9.42
C GLN A 66 -4.38 2.64 -9.95
N GLN A 67 -4.06 1.86 -10.98
CA GLN A 67 -5.00 0.93 -11.61
C GLN A 67 -5.02 -0.43 -10.90
N ASN A 68 -3.93 -0.74 -10.19
CA ASN A 68 -3.71 -2.02 -9.52
C ASN A 68 -3.71 -1.91 -8.00
N PHE A 69 -4.00 -0.74 -7.43
CA PHE A 69 -4.08 -0.49 -6.00
C PHE A 69 -5.51 -0.07 -5.60
N LEU A 70 -6.09 -0.75 -4.61
CA LEU A 70 -7.36 -0.40 -4.01
C LEU A 70 -7.16 -0.11 -2.53
N GLU A 71 -7.38 1.14 -2.13
CA GLU A 71 -7.38 1.56 -0.73
C GLU A 71 -8.80 1.55 -0.19
N LEU A 72 -9.02 0.85 0.93
CA LEU A 72 -10.26 0.84 1.66
C LEU A 72 -9.96 1.23 3.10
N ASN A 73 -10.70 2.22 3.60
CA ASN A 73 -10.72 2.52 5.03
C ASN A 73 -11.70 1.53 5.70
N ALA A 74 -11.21 0.70 6.61
CA ALA A 74 -11.96 -0.37 7.24
C ALA A 74 -13.00 0.15 8.26
N SER A 75 -12.81 1.35 8.81
CA SER A 75 -13.79 2.03 9.66
C SER A 75 -15.03 2.49 8.88
N ASP A 76 -14.87 2.80 7.60
CA ASP A 76 -15.98 3.14 6.69
C ASP A 76 -16.51 1.92 5.92
N ALA A 77 -15.64 0.98 5.53
CA ALA A 77 -15.96 -0.26 4.79
C ALA A 77 -16.56 -1.37 5.68
N ARG A 78 -17.40 -1.02 6.65
CA ARG A 78 -18.00 -1.95 7.64
C ARG A 78 -18.99 -2.96 7.05
N GLY A 79 -19.31 -2.87 5.77
CA GLY A 79 -20.28 -3.72 5.10
C GLY A 79 -19.66 -4.99 4.53
N ILE A 80 -20.25 -6.15 4.84
CA ILE A 80 -20.00 -7.40 4.11
C ILE A 80 -20.17 -7.23 2.59
N ASP A 81 -20.95 -6.25 2.17
CA ASP A 81 -21.18 -5.90 0.77
C ASP A 81 -19.93 -5.32 0.10
N THR A 82 -19.11 -4.51 0.79
CA THR A 82 -17.83 -4.02 0.25
C THR A 82 -16.90 -5.20 -0.07
N VAL A 83 -16.84 -6.18 0.84
CA VAL A 83 -16.06 -7.40 0.63
C VAL A 83 -16.63 -8.23 -0.54
N ARG A 84 -17.95 -8.42 -0.58
CA ARG A 84 -18.60 -9.28 -1.58
C ARG A 84 -18.62 -8.69 -2.98
N ASN A 85 -18.66 -7.37 -3.10
CA ASN A 85 -18.84 -6.68 -4.36
C ASN A 85 -17.56 -5.97 -4.81
N GLU A 86 -17.07 -5.00 -4.04
CA GLU A 86 -15.96 -4.13 -4.46
C GLU A 86 -14.63 -4.88 -4.50
N ILE A 87 -14.22 -5.49 -3.38
CA ILE A 87 -13.01 -6.32 -3.29
C ILE A 87 -13.07 -7.45 -4.32
N LYS A 88 -14.19 -8.16 -4.38
CA LYS A 88 -14.34 -9.29 -5.31
C LYS A 88 -14.28 -8.85 -6.77
N SER A 89 -14.84 -7.69 -7.12
CA SER A 89 -14.79 -7.17 -8.49
C SER A 89 -13.39 -6.75 -8.86
N PHE A 90 -12.68 -6.08 -7.95
CA PHE A 90 -11.29 -5.69 -8.15
C PHE A 90 -10.37 -6.91 -8.35
N CYS A 91 -10.53 -7.96 -7.56
CA CYS A 91 -9.76 -9.21 -7.68
C CYS A 91 -10.04 -10.00 -8.97
N LYS A 92 -11.22 -9.82 -9.59
CA LYS A 92 -11.56 -10.51 -10.85
C LYS A 92 -10.86 -9.92 -12.07
N LEU A 93 -10.45 -8.65 -11.99
CA LEU A 93 -9.77 -7.99 -13.08
C LEU A 93 -8.31 -8.41 -13.11
N LYS A 94 -7.78 -8.69 -14.30
CA LYS A 94 -6.35 -8.93 -14.47
C LYS A 94 -5.57 -7.66 -14.10
N ALA A 95 -4.38 -7.83 -13.53
CA ALA A 95 -3.47 -6.71 -13.31
C ALA A 95 -3.05 -6.08 -14.66
N VAL A 96 -2.94 -4.76 -14.69
CA VAL A 96 -2.54 -3.99 -15.87
C VAL A 96 -1.07 -3.62 -15.71
N GLY A 97 -0.19 -4.16 -16.56
CA GLY A 97 1.24 -3.82 -16.55
C GLY A 97 1.97 -4.09 -15.23
N ALA A 98 1.42 -4.93 -14.36
CA ALA A 98 1.95 -5.26 -13.03
C ALA A 98 1.78 -6.76 -12.74
N PRO A 99 2.59 -7.35 -11.84
CA PRO A 99 2.54 -8.80 -11.55
C PRO A 99 1.25 -9.22 -10.82
N PHE A 100 0.68 -8.32 -10.01
CA PHE A 100 -0.55 -8.55 -9.24
C PHE A 100 -1.23 -7.23 -8.90
N ARG A 101 -2.40 -7.31 -8.25
CA ARG A 101 -3.10 -6.15 -7.67
C ARG A 101 -2.93 -6.17 -6.16
N ILE A 102 -2.96 -5.00 -5.54
CA ILE A 102 -2.82 -4.83 -4.09
C ILE A 102 -4.11 -4.20 -3.57
N ILE A 103 -4.63 -4.77 -2.48
CA ILE A 103 -5.69 -4.15 -1.68
C ILE A 103 -5.06 -3.74 -0.37
N PHE A 104 -5.18 -2.46 -0.03
CA PHE A 104 -4.73 -1.91 1.23
C PHE A 104 -5.96 -1.59 2.08
N LEU A 105 -6.07 -2.30 3.19
CA LEU A 105 -7.10 -2.07 4.20
C LEU A 105 -6.45 -1.22 5.29
N ASP A 106 -6.68 0.09 5.26
CA ASP A 106 -6.29 0.97 6.36
C ASP A 106 -7.43 1.01 7.40
N GLU A 107 -7.11 1.44 8.62
CA GLU A 107 -7.98 1.63 9.81
C GLU A 107 -9.49 1.38 9.69
#